data_AF-A0A8W8NFD5-F1
#
_entry.id   AF-A0A8W8NFD5-F1
#
_cell.length_a   1.000
_cell.length_b   1.000
_cell.length_c   1.000
_cell.angle_alpha   90.00
_cell.angle_beta   90.00
_cell.angle_gamma   90.00
#
_symmetry.space_group_name_H-M   'P 1'
#
loop_
_entity.id
_entity.type
_entity.pdbx_description
1 polymer ?
#
loop_
_entity_poly.entity_id
_entity_poly.type
_entity_poly.pdbx_seq_one_letter_code
_entity_poly.pdbx_strand_id
1 'polypeptide(L)'
;GSDPHSLDSESDFSFDSDEDSSDSVDDDIDFVCHFPEPLLVNSAPLLMNIICSAKSSPVSQAVSAANREWETMSEKPSTTATQNDRKVHFAEPESLTETHIADDWNRRGPWEEYARDRERFKRRIEEVKSVIDPILCEDHRQHVYSNLMHPNE
;
A
#
# COMPACT_ATOMS: atom_id res chain seq x y z
N GLY A 1 -37.69 -51.55 36.24
CA GLY A 1 -36.26 -51.78 35.99
C GLY A 1 -35.58 -50.50 36.40
N SER A 2 -34.67 -50.61 37.36
CA SER A 2 -34.02 -49.53 38.09
C SER A 2 -33.11 -48.68 37.21
N ASP A 3 -33.13 -47.36 37.41
CA ASP A 3 -32.02 -46.46 37.04
C ASP A 3 -30.75 -46.86 37.80
N PRO A 4 -29.57 -46.69 37.16
CA PRO A 4 -28.58 -45.83 37.79
C PRO A 4 -27.74 -44.98 36.81
N HIS A 5 -27.63 -43.69 37.17
CA HIS A 5 -26.43 -42.85 37.18
C HIS A 5 -25.39 -42.96 36.02
N SER A 6 -25.25 -41.87 35.25
CA SER A 6 -23.93 -41.38 34.79
C SER A 6 -24.06 -39.90 34.41
N LEU A 7 -23.80 -39.01 35.37
CA LEU A 7 -22.56 -38.25 35.54
C LEU A 7 -22.42 -37.12 34.51
N ASP A 8 -22.91 -35.96 34.92
CA ASP A 8 -22.51 -34.66 34.40
C ASP A 8 -20.98 -34.56 34.41
N SER A 9 -20.41 -34.19 33.27
CA SER A 9 -19.01 -33.79 33.14
C SER A 9 -18.98 -32.35 32.66
N GLU A 10 -19.16 -31.46 33.63
CA GLU A 10 -18.80 -30.06 33.54
C GLU A 10 -17.27 -29.94 33.43
N SER A 11 -16.79 -29.69 32.21
CA SER A 11 -15.39 -29.36 31.97
C SER A 11 -15.20 -27.85 32.18
N ASP A 12 -14.69 -27.49 33.34
CA ASP A 12 -14.18 -26.17 33.69
C ASP A 12 -12.87 -25.94 32.89
N PHE A 13 -12.96 -25.19 31.79
CA PHE A 13 -11.79 -24.69 31.09
C PHE A 13 -11.43 -23.31 31.65
N SER A 14 -10.56 -23.32 32.67
CA SER A 14 -9.87 -22.12 33.14
C SER A 14 -8.90 -21.66 32.04
N PHE A 15 -9.31 -20.66 31.25
CA PHE A 15 -8.42 -19.96 30.33
C PHE A 15 -7.62 -18.94 31.14
N ASP A 16 -6.39 -19.28 31.50
CA ASP A 16 -5.41 -18.33 32.04
C ASP A 16 -5.07 -17.33 30.92
N SER A 17 -5.61 -16.12 31.05
CA SER A 17 -5.20 -14.98 30.24
C SER A 17 -3.84 -14.50 30.71
N ASP A 18 -2.78 -14.95 30.02
CA ASP A 18 -1.47 -14.30 30.09
C ASP A 18 -1.53 -13.02 29.25
N GLU A 19 -1.85 -11.92 29.93
CA GLU A 19 -1.70 -10.54 29.47
C GLU A 19 -0.19 -10.24 29.31
N ASP A 20 0.37 -10.47 28.12
CA ASP A 20 1.73 -9.98 27.80
C ASP A 20 1.65 -8.52 27.33
N SER A 21 2.01 -7.64 28.25
CA SER A 21 2.13 -6.21 28.10
C SER A 21 3.59 -5.83 27.87
N SER A 22 4.00 -5.64 26.61
CA SER A 22 5.02 -4.68 26.11
C SER A 22 5.29 -5.03 24.63
N ASP A 23 5.39 -4.11 23.67
CA ASP A 23 6.25 -2.94 23.63
C ASP A 23 5.69 -1.93 22.61
N SER A 24 5.70 -0.66 22.98
CA SER A 24 5.44 0.46 22.10
C SER A 24 6.61 0.63 21.13
N VAL A 25 6.42 0.28 19.85
CA VAL A 25 7.26 0.78 18.77
C VAL A 25 6.57 1.99 18.15
N ASP A 26 6.91 3.17 18.67
CA ASP A 26 6.66 4.43 18.00
C ASP A 26 7.54 4.51 16.73
N ASP A 27 6.87 4.88 15.63
CA ASP A 27 7.34 5.68 14.50
C ASP A 27 8.57 5.24 13.67
N ASP A 28 8.28 4.79 12.44
CA ASP A 28 8.84 5.38 11.19
C ASP A 28 8.35 4.59 9.96
N ILE A 29 7.07 4.72 9.61
CA ILE A 29 6.63 4.45 8.23
C ILE A 29 6.12 5.77 7.65
N ASP A 30 7.04 6.49 7.04
CA ASP A 30 6.76 7.56 6.09
C ASP A 30 6.08 6.95 4.85
N PHE A 31 4.79 6.63 4.94
CA PHE A 31 3.97 6.35 3.77
C PHE A 31 3.59 7.68 3.11
N VAL A 32 4.57 8.25 2.41
CA VAL A 32 4.43 9.44 1.58
C VAL A 32 3.59 9.09 0.34
N CYS A 33 2.27 9.02 0.51
CA CYS A 33 1.34 9.05 -0.61
C CYS A 33 1.13 10.51 -1.07
N HIS A 34 2.05 11.00 -1.90
CA HIS A 34 1.76 12.18 -2.71
C HIS A 34 0.97 11.77 -3.95
N PHE A 35 -0.34 11.95 -3.91
CA PHE A 35 -1.12 12.21 -5.12
C PHE A 35 -1.88 13.53 -4.95
N PRO A 36 -1.24 14.69 -5.23
CA PRO A 36 -2.00 15.84 -5.63
C PRO A 36 -2.46 15.64 -7.08
N GLU A 37 -3.75 15.83 -7.32
CA GLU A 37 -4.41 15.78 -8.62
C GLU A 37 -3.64 16.55 -9.72
N PRO A 38 -3.70 16.09 -10.99
CA PRO A 38 -3.10 16.83 -12.08
C PRO A 38 -4.00 18.02 -12.43
N LEU A 39 -3.76 19.17 -11.82
CA LEU A 39 -4.25 20.44 -12.36
C LEU A 39 -3.49 20.73 -13.65
N LEU A 40 -4.10 20.29 -14.73
CA LEU A 40 -3.72 20.55 -16.11
C LEU A 40 -3.92 22.05 -16.39
N VAL A 41 -2.88 22.85 -16.18
CA VAL A 41 -2.79 24.19 -16.77
C VAL A 41 -1.33 24.59 -16.96
N ASN A 42 -1.00 24.80 -18.24
CA ASN A 42 0.13 25.60 -18.76
C ASN A 42 1.47 24.87 -18.97
N SER A 43 1.56 24.22 -20.15
CA SER A 43 2.64 24.35 -21.14
C SER A 43 4.10 24.22 -20.67
N ALA A 44 4.62 22.99 -20.67
CA ALA A 44 5.80 22.54 -21.46
C ALA A 44 6.33 21.22 -20.90
N PRO A 45 6.48 20.14 -21.70
CA PRO A 45 7.28 19.00 -21.25
C PRO A 45 8.75 19.40 -21.34
N LEU A 46 9.42 19.55 -20.20
CA LEU A 46 10.87 19.41 -20.15
C LEU A 46 11.20 17.94 -20.47
N LEU A 47 11.28 17.66 -21.77
CA LEU A 47 12.06 16.55 -22.30
C LEU A 47 13.48 16.75 -21.76
N MET A 48 13.82 16.03 -20.70
CA MET A 48 15.19 15.84 -20.25
C MET A 48 15.95 15.08 -21.34
N ASN A 49 16.30 15.79 -22.40
CA ASN A 49 17.32 15.40 -23.36
C ASN A 49 18.67 15.59 -22.68
N ILE A 50 19.04 14.66 -21.80
CA ILE A 50 20.44 14.47 -21.43
C ILE A 50 21.09 13.74 -22.62
N ILE A 51 21.50 14.54 -23.60
CA ILE A 51 22.45 14.12 -24.63
C ILE A 51 23.81 14.02 -23.93
N CYS A 52 24.10 12.87 -23.31
CA CYS A 52 25.43 12.59 -22.80
C CYS A 52 26.34 12.17 -23.95
N SER A 53 27.21 13.12 -24.31
CA SER A 53 28.36 13.02 -25.20
C SER A 53 29.03 11.65 -25.19
N ALA A 54 29.21 11.09 -26.39
CA ALA A 54 29.82 9.81 -26.68
C ALA A 54 31.27 9.70 -26.19
N LYS A 55 31.46 9.29 -24.93
CA LYS A 55 32.59 8.45 -24.47
C LYS A 55 32.03 7.53 -23.38
N SER A 56 32.02 6.22 -23.64
CA SER A 56 31.51 5.24 -22.66
C SER A 56 32.27 5.42 -21.36
N SER A 57 31.56 5.80 -20.30
CA SER A 57 32.12 5.85 -18.94
C SER A 57 32.84 4.53 -18.64
N PRO A 58 33.94 4.53 -17.86
CA PRO A 58 34.62 3.30 -17.44
C PRO A 58 33.65 2.27 -16.83
N VAL A 59 32.60 2.75 -16.16
CA VAL A 59 31.52 1.92 -15.60
C VAL A 59 30.70 1.25 -16.71
N SER A 60 30.35 1.99 -17.76
CA SER A 60 29.60 1.45 -18.91
C SER A 60 30.42 0.41 -19.68
N GLN A 61 31.74 0.61 -19.78
CA GLN A 61 32.62 -0.37 -20.41
C GLN A 61 32.74 -1.66 -19.60
N ALA A 62 32.90 -1.55 -18.27
CA ALA A 62 32.95 -2.71 -17.39
C ALA A 62 31.63 -3.52 -17.41
N VAL A 63 30.49 -2.85 -17.38
CA VAL A 63 29.16 -3.51 -17.49
C VAL A 63 29.01 -4.20 -18.84
N SER A 64 29.40 -3.55 -19.94
CA SER A 64 29.32 -4.17 -21.28
C SER A 64 30.24 -5.39 -21.42
N ALA A 65 31.43 -5.35 -20.79
CA ALA A 65 32.36 -6.47 -20.80
C ALA A 65 31.81 -7.66 -20.00
N ALA A 66 31.23 -7.40 -18.82
CA ALA A 66 30.56 -8.42 -18.02
C ALA A 66 29.40 -9.05 -18.80
N ASN A 67 28.52 -8.24 -19.40
CA ASN A 67 27.39 -8.76 -20.17
C ASN A 67 27.84 -9.65 -21.34
N ARG A 68 28.92 -9.27 -22.05
CA ARG A 68 29.47 -10.09 -23.14
C ARG A 68 30.03 -11.43 -22.64
N GLU A 69 30.63 -11.44 -21.46
CA GLU A 69 31.12 -12.66 -20.83
C GLU A 69 29.95 -13.57 -20.42
N TRP A 70 28.89 -13.00 -19.85
CA TRP A 70 27.66 -13.70 -19.50
C TRP A 70 26.99 -14.34 -20.72
N GLU A 71 26.88 -13.61 -21.83
CA GLU A 71 26.36 -14.13 -23.10
C GLU A 71 27.23 -15.29 -23.62
N THR A 72 28.55 -15.13 -23.62
CA THR A 72 29.51 -16.17 -24.04
C THR A 72 29.40 -17.44 -23.19
N MET A 73 29.11 -17.30 -21.91
CA MET A 73 28.91 -18.43 -20.99
C MET A 73 27.56 -19.11 -21.18
N SER A 74 26.53 -18.36 -21.54
CA SER A 74 25.18 -18.88 -21.81
C SER A 74 25.06 -19.65 -23.12
N GLU A 75 25.91 -19.34 -24.11
CA GLU A 75 25.86 -19.93 -25.45
C GLU A 75 26.70 -21.19 -25.65
N LYS A 76 27.55 -21.60 -24.68
CA LYS A 76 28.35 -22.83 -24.83
C LYS A 76 27.43 -24.06 -24.95
N PRO A 77 27.32 -24.72 -26.11
CA PRO A 77 26.68 -26.02 -26.17
C PRO A 77 27.58 -27.00 -25.42
N SER A 78 27.04 -27.64 -24.39
CA SER A 78 27.68 -28.72 -23.64
C SER A 78 28.11 -29.82 -24.63
N THR A 79 29.38 -29.77 -25.05
CA THR A 79 29.96 -30.78 -25.97
C THR A 79 30.57 -31.90 -25.14
N THR A 80 29.79 -32.47 -24.22
CA THR A 80 30.02 -33.77 -23.59
C THR A 80 28.66 -34.26 -23.07
N ALA A 81 27.81 -34.67 -24.00
CA ALA A 81 26.53 -35.29 -23.68
C ALA A 81 26.77 -36.67 -23.04
N THR A 82 26.83 -36.70 -21.71
CA THR A 82 26.53 -37.91 -20.93
C THR A 82 25.94 -37.49 -19.58
N GLN A 83 24.66 -37.86 -19.42
CA GLN A 83 23.84 -37.88 -18.20
C GLN A 83 23.06 -36.60 -17.84
N ASN A 84 21.84 -36.55 -18.38
CA ASN A 84 20.65 -35.84 -17.85
C ASN A 84 20.74 -34.32 -17.74
N ASP A 85 20.85 -33.63 -18.87
CA ASP A 85 20.59 -32.18 -18.98
C ASP A 85 19.09 -31.88 -18.78
N ARG A 86 18.64 -31.86 -17.52
CA ARG A 86 17.26 -31.48 -17.17
C ARG A 86 17.14 -29.96 -17.27
N LYS A 87 16.69 -29.49 -18.43
CA LYS A 87 16.39 -28.07 -18.67
C LYS A 87 14.99 -27.75 -18.13
N VAL A 88 14.86 -26.59 -17.47
CA VAL A 88 13.54 -26.08 -17.06
C VAL A 88 12.69 -25.87 -18.31
N HIS A 89 11.49 -26.44 -18.28
CA HIS A 89 10.45 -26.18 -19.26
C HIS A 89 9.19 -25.78 -18.49
N PHE A 90 8.42 -24.87 -19.08
CA PHE A 90 7.09 -24.53 -18.59
C PHE A 90 6.09 -25.39 -19.35
N ALA A 91 5.15 -26.02 -18.65
CA ALA A 91 4.15 -26.82 -19.36
C ALA A 91 3.10 -25.91 -20.01
N GLU A 92 2.37 -26.47 -20.97
CA GLU A 92 1.36 -25.73 -21.74
C GLU A 92 0.22 -25.24 -20.84
N PRO A 93 -0.37 -24.07 -21.14
CA PRO A 93 -1.34 -23.41 -20.28
C PRO A 93 -2.60 -24.24 -20.01
N GLU A 94 -2.96 -25.14 -20.92
CA GLU A 94 -4.12 -26.04 -20.78
C GLU A 94 -3.86 -27.20 -19.81
N SER A 95 -2.59 -27.45 -19.43
CA SER A 95 -2.14 -28.61 -18.66
C SER A 95 -1.92 -28.36 -17.17
N LEU A 96 -2.02 -27.12 -16.66
CA LEU A 96 -1.44 -26.79 -15.34
C LEU A 96 -2.33 -26.05 -14.35
N THR A 97 -3.54 -25.61 -14.70
CA THR A 97 -4.26 -24.68 -13.82
C THR A 97 -5.66 -25.16 -13.48
N GLU A 98 -5.76 -25.90 -12.38
CA GLU A 98 -7.00 -25.99 -11.61
C GLU A 98 -7.17 -24.67 -10.83
N THR A 99 -8.22 -23.93 -11.14
CA THR A 99 -8.51 -22.65 -10.46
C THR A 99 -9.51 -22.89 -9.36
N HIS A 100 -9.09 -22.68 -8.11
CA HIS A 100 -10.01 -22.66 -6.97
C HIS A 100 -10.43 -21.22 -6.67
N ILE A 101 -11.71 -21.02 -6.40
CA ILE A 101 -12.21 -19.76 -5.88
C ILE A 101 -11.69 -19.64 -4.45
N ALA A 102 -10.88 -18.62 -4.19
CA ALA A 102 -10.47 -18.29 -2.84
C ALA A 102 -11.56 -17.45 -2.19
N ASP A 103 -12.17 -17.98 -1.12
CA ASP A 103 -13.09 -17.22 -0.29
C ASP A 103 -12.35 -16.04 0.35
N ASP A 104 -12.79 -14.83 0.08
CA ASP A 104 -12.16 -13.58 0.51
C ASP A 104 -12.64 -13.10 1.89
N TRP A 105 -13.34 -13.96 2.63
CA TRP A 105 -13.90 -13.64 3.96
C TRP A 105 -12.87 -13.16 4.98
N ASN A 106 -11.60 -13.54 4.83
CA ASN A 106 -10.49 -13.10 5.67
C ASN A 106 -9.75 -11.84 5.16
N ARG A 107 -10.23 -11.17 4.10
CA ARG A 107 -9.59 -9.94 3.58
C ARG A 107 -9.99 -8.66 4.30
N ARG A 108 -10.79 -8.76 5.36
CA ARG A 108 -11.11 -7.62 6.22
C ARG A 108 -9.96 -7.29 7.13
N GLY A 109 -9.13 -6.34 6.71
CA GLY A 109 -8.07 -5.79 7.54
C GLY A 109 -8.48 -4.49 8.23
N PRO A 110 -7.70 -4.03 9.24
CA PRO A 110 -7.92 -2.74 9.91
C PRO A 110 -8.03 -1.55 8.94
N TRP A 111 -7.41 -1.64 7.76
CA TRP A 111 -7.47 -0.62 6.71
C TRP A 111 -8.90 -0.31 6.22
N GLU A 112 -9.84 -1.27 6.29
CA GLU A 112 -11.24 -1.05 5.91
C GLU A 112 -11.93 -0.06 6.85
N GLU A 113 -11.60 -0.15 8.14
CA GLU A 113 -12.11 0.77 9.15
C GLU A 113 -11.53 2.17 8.94
N TYR A 114 -10.22 2.28 8.73
CA TYR A 114 -9.59 3.56 8.40
C TYR A 114 -10.14 4.19 7.10
N ALA A 115 -10.48 3.38 6.08
CA ALA A 115 -11.12 3.87 4.87
C ALA A 115 -12.52 4.44 5.15
N ARG A 116 -13.34 3.70 5.91
CA ARG A 116 -14.68 4.16 6.31
C ARG A 116 -14.64 5.41 7.17
N ASP A 117 -13.72 5.50 8.12
CA ASP A 117 -13.61 6.65 9.02
C ASP A 117 -13.13 7.89 8.28
N ARG A 118 -12.19 7.73 7.34
CA ARG A 118 -11.80 8.82 6.44
C ARG A 118 -13.00 9.37 5.65
N GLU A 119 -13.84 8.51 5.10
CA GLU A 119 -15.04 8.92 4.38
C GLU A 119 -16.07 9.60 5.31
N ARG A 120 -16.30 9.04 6.50
CA ARG A 120 -17.20 9.62 7.51
C ARG A 120 -16.74 11.00 7.96
N PHE A 121 -15.46 11.17 8.25
CA PHE A 121 -14.90 12.45 8.66
C PHE A 121 -14.94 13.46 7.52
N LYS A 122 -14.62 13.05 6.28
CA LYS A 122 -14.74 13.90 5.11
C LYS A 122 -16.17 14.45 4.96
N ARG A 123 -17.18 13.57 5.01
CA ARG A 123 -18.58 13.97 4.97
C ARG A 123 -18.92 14.94 6.10
N ARG A 124 -18.50 14.63 7.33
CA ARG A 124 -18.78 15.49 8.49
C ARG A 124 -18.14 16.87 8.35
N ILE A 125 -16.91 16.93 7.86
CA ILE A 125 -16.21 18.18 7.57
C ILE A 125 -16.99 18.98 6.54
N GLU A 126 -17.39 18.36 5.42
CA GLU A 126 -18.16 19.03 4.35
C GLU A 126 -19.51 19.56 4.85
N GLU A 127 -20.24 18.78 5.64
CA GLU A 127 -21.51 19.21 6.25
C GLU A 127 -21.33 20.45 7.14
N VAL A 128 -20.35 20.41 8.03
CA VAL A 128 -20.09 21.48 9.00
C VAL A 128 -19.50 22.72 8.30
N LYS A 129 -18.66 22.51 7.29
CA LYS A 129 -18.04 23.55 6.47
C LYS A 129 -19.09 24.50 5.90
N SER A 130 -20.22 23.98 5.42
CA SER A 130 -21.31 24.80 4.87
C SER A 130 -21.88 25.82 5.85
N VAL A 131 -21.86 25.52 7.15
CA VAL A 131 -22.40 26.37 8.22
C VAL A 131 -21.33 27.29 8.80
N ILE A 132 -20.10 26.80 8.96
CA ILE A 132 -19.03 27.53 9.62
C ILE A 132 -18.30 28.48 8.67
N ASP A 133 -18.12 28.11 7.39
CA ASP A 133 -17.37 28.92 6.42
C ASP A 133 -17.87 30.38 6.34
N PRO A 134 -19.18 30.67 6.25
CA PRO A 134 -19.66 32.06 6.17
C PRO A 134 -19.29 32.91 7.39
N ILE A 135 -19.22 32.30 8.58
CA ILE A 135 -18.87 32.98 9.83
C ILE A 135 -17.37 33.21 9.91
N LEU A 136 -16.59 32.26 9.39
CA LEU A 136 -15.13 32.36 9.33
C LEU A 136 -14.63 33.19 8.14
N CYS A 137 -15.50 33.65 7.23
CA CYS A 137 -15.10 34.58 6.18
C CYS A 137 -14.57 35.89 6.77
N GLU A 138 -13.49 36.42 6.19
CA GLU A 138 -12.88 37.71 6.60
C GLU A 138 -13.92 38.83 6.61
N ASP A 139 -14.73 38.93 5.55
CA ASP A 139 -15.77 39.95 5.41
C ASP A 139 -16.79 39.91 6.56
N HIS A 140 -17.23 38.70 6.96
CA HIS A 140 -18.16 38.54 8.07
C HIS A 140 -17.52 38.99 9.39
N ARG A 141 -16.27 38.58 9.63
CA ARG A 141 -15.53 38.98 10.84
C ARG A 141 -15.32 40.49 10.91
N GLN A 142 -14.94 41.13 9.80
CA GLN A 142 -14.77 42.58 9.71
C GLN A 142 -16.08 43.30 9.98
N HIS A 143 -17.18 42.86 9.36
CA HIS A 143 -18.51 43.43 9.58
C HIS A 143 -18.92 43.38 11.05
N VAL A 144 -18.78 42.22 11.69
CA VAL A 144 -19.08 42.04 13.12
C VAL A 144 -18.19 42.92 13.99
N TYR A 145 -16.88 42.98 13.68
CA TYR A 145 -15.93 43.82 14.41
C TYR A 145 -16.27 45.31 14.30
N SER A 146 -16.59 45.80 13.10
CA SER A 146 -17.01 47.19 12.89
C SER A 146 -18.29 47.53 13.66
N ASN A 147 -19.29 46.63 13.66
CA ASN A 147 -20.53 46.84 14.44
C ASN A 147 -20.28 46.88 15.96
N LEU A 148 -19.30 46.14 16.45
CA LEU A 148 -18.93 46.13 17.87
C LEU A 148 -18.10 47.35 18.28
N MET A 149 -17.22 47.85 17.40
CA MET A 149 -16.35 49.00 17.67
C MET A 149 -17.04 50.35 17.38
N HIS A 150 -18.02 50.36 16.50
CA HIS A 150 -18.86 51.53 16.18
C HIS A 150 -20.34 51.14 16.28
N PRO A 151 -20.85 50.83 17.49
CA PRO A 151 -22.27 50.63 17.68
C PRO A 151 -22.98 51.92 17.28
N ASN A 152 -23.87 51.83 16.29
CA ASN A 152 -24.57 52.96 15.68
C ASN A 152 -25.01 54.00 16.74
N GLU A 153 -24.52 55.25 16.60
CA GLU A 153 -25.09 56.44 17.27
C GLU A 153 -26.53 56.70 16.81
#